data_AF-A0A832ES99-F1
#
_entry.id   AF-A0A832ES99-F1
#
_cell.length_a   1.000
_cell.length_b   1.000
_cell.length_c   1.000
_cell.angle_alpha   90.00
_cell.angle_beta   90.00
_cell.angle_gamma   90.00
#
_symmetry.space_group_name_H-M   'P 1'
#
loop_
_entity.id
_entity.type
_entity.pdbx_description
1 polymer ?
#
loop_
_entity_poly.entity_id
_entity_poly.type
_entity_poly.pdbx_seq_one_letter_code
_entity_poly.pdbx_strand_id
1 'polypeptide(L)'
;FMLVMKDGQPVAFDPNDTKTAVTGDLFVDATLPDGTKVKSAFQLIKEAAFEKTHAEWCAICELKPADVAAVARELTSYGKQASVDIHRGVSQHTNGFYNVLGWYTVNAMLGNFDWQGGMSIASSYGYDGSKGEPFNVSKIPGKITTFGISSIRHDVEYAKTTIFEGYPAKRNWYPIASDVYEEIIPSIGDAYPYPVKALFSYMGSPVYALPAGHTNIEVLADVNKLPLFFASDILVGTTTIFADYIFPDLTFLERWEFQGSHPNMNLKVQPIRQPVIPPVPETCRVFGQEMPISFESLLMALGEKLGLKAFGKNALGDGQDLNRPEDYYIRAVANIAAGSKPGDAVPDANPEEIALFEKARRHLPKTVFDAAYWKSLVGDALWPKVVYVLNRGGRFQDHSKIATGNQLPNPYGKLLCLYQEKTAKNRYAGNGQHYRGHAHYRPQADFTGQSLDKLATGHDLHLITNRTILQCKSRTVTNYWLLPMMPENHISMNPADAARLGLRDGQQVKVVSATNPTGEWDLTNGTKKPMTGKLKLTETLRPGVVTFELGFGHWATGAVDAVIDGQLIKGDPRRATGLNANAAMWTDPALRGNTCLVDPVGGSVSFYDTKVKLIPA
;
A
#
# COMPACT_ATOMS: atom_id res chain seq x y z
N PHE A 1 -22.00 22.73 -9.44
CA PHE A 1 -21.38 24.07 -9.42
C PHE A 1 -20.58 24.24 -8.14
N MET A 2 -19.43 24.88 -8.23
CA MET A 2 -18.66 25.41 -7.09
C MET A 2 -18.81 26.94 -7.05
N LEU A 3 -18.42 27.57 -5.94
CA LEU A 3 -18.47 29.01 -5.78
C LEU A 3 -17.06 29.60 -5.74
N VAL A 4 -16.88 30.75 -6.36
CA VAL A 4 -15.72 31.62 -6.17
C VAL A 4 -16.23 33.01 -5.78
N MET A 5 -15.48 33.75 -4.97
CA MET A 5 -15.76 35.17 -4.80
C MET A 5 -15.12 35.93 -5.94
N LYS A 6 -15.84 36.90 -6.52
CA LYS A 6 -15.30 37.81 -7.52
C LYS A 6 -15.84 39.19 -7.23
N ASP A 7 -14.95 40.15 -7.00
CA ASP A 7 -15.31 41.54 -6.71
C ASP A 7 -16.28 41.63 -5.50
N GLY A 8 -16.06 40.78 -4.49
CA GLY A 8 -16.90 40.74 -3.29
C GLY A 8 -18.26 40.06 -3.44
N GLN A 9 -18.54 39.40 -4.57
CA GLN A 9 -19.78 38.66 -4.82
C GLN A 9 -19.53 37.18 -5.10
N PRO A 10 -20.36 36.24 -4.59
CA PRO A 10 -20.24 34.83 -4.92
C PRO A 10 -20.71 34.57 -6.36
N VAL A 11 -19.86 33.92 -7.16
CA VAL A 11 -20.13 33.52 -8.54
C VAL A 11 -20.03 32.01 -8.64
N ALA A 12 -21.07 31.38 -9.19
CA ALA A 12 -21.08 29.95 -9.45
C ALA A 12 -20.29 29.61 -10.72
N PHE A 13 -19.53 28.52 -10.68
CA PHE A 13 -18.84 27.98 -11.85
C PHE A 13 -18.98 26.45 -11.90
N ASP A 14 -18.92 25.88 -13.10
CA ASP A 14 -18.80 24.43 -13.27
C ASP A 14 -17.31 24.06 -13.27
N PRO A 15 -16.82 23.28 -12.28
CA PRO A 15 -15.42 22.84 -12.26
C PRO A 15 -15.03 21.92 -13.43
N ASN A 16 -15.98 21.49 -14.26
CA ASN A 16 -15.73 20.70 -15.47
C ASN A 16 -15.85 21.51 -16.77
N ASP A 17 -16.15 22.80 -16.72
CA ASP A 17 -16.16 23.64 -17.93
C ASP A 17 -14.71 23.88 -18.39
N THR A 18 -14.37 23.34 -19.57
CA THR A 18 -13.03 23.46 -20.16
C THR A 18 -12.87 24.69 -21.05
N LYS A 19 -13.93 25.47 -21.26
CA LYS A 19 -13.96 26.62 -22.16
C LYS A 19 -13.87 27.94 -21.40
N THR A 20 -14.48 28.01 -20.23
CA THR A 20 -14.56 29.25 -19.45
C THR A 20 -13.55 29.23 -18.30
N ALA A 21 -12.56 30.12 -18.34
CA ALA A 21 -11.64 30.28 -17.21
C ALA A 21 -12.39 30.85 -15.99
N VAL A 22 -12.09 30.32 -14.82
CA VAL A 22 -12.64 30.82 -13.54
C VAL A 22 -11.67 31.87 -13.00
N THR A 23 -12.18 33.07 -12.72
CA THR A 23 -11.43 34.15 -12.07
C THR A 23 -12.13 34.54 -10.79
N GLY A 24 -11.37 34.70 -9.70
CA GLY A 24 -11.90 35.22 -8.45
C GLY A 24 -10.83 35.59 -7.44
N ASP A 25 -11.29 36.10 -6.32
CA ASP A 25 -10.50 36.66 -5.24
C ASP A 25 -9.77 35.53 -4.49
N LEU A 26 -8.44 35.62 -4.41
CA LEU A 26 -7.61 34.62 -3.72
C LEU A 26 -7.83 34.66 -2.21
N PHE A 27 -7.85 35.85 -1.62
CA PHE A 27 -7.98 36.05 -0.17
C PHE A 27 -9.37 36.60 0.14
N VAL A 28 -10.17 35.77 0.81
CA VAL A 28 -11.53 36.12 1.22
C VAL A 28 -11.66 35.78 2.69
N ASP A 29 -12.04 36.77 3.49
CA ASP A 29 -12.62 36.61 4.82
C ASP A 29 -13.76 37.65 4.91
N ALA A 30 -14.98 37.20 4.63
CA ALA A 30 -16.11 38.08 4.37
C ALA A 30 -17.38 37.58 5.04
N THR A 31 -18.34 38.50 5.19
CA THR A 31 -19.71 38.18 5.56
C THR A 31 -20.60 38.49 4.37
N LEU A 32 -21.33 37.49 3.90
CA LEU A 32 -22.29 37.62 2.80
C LEU A 32 -23.51 38.45 3.24
N PRO A 33 -24.34 38.97 2.30
CA PRO A 33 -25.51 39.79 2.63
C PRO A 33 -26.52 39.12 3.56
N ASP A 34 -26.57 37.79 3.59
CA ASP A 34 -27.44 37.00 4.48
C ASP A 34 -26.84 36.77 5.89
N GLY A 35 -25.65 37.32 6.16
CA GLY A 35 -24.93 37.15 7.42
C GLY A 35 -24.00 35.93 7.45
N THR A 36 -23.95 35.11 6.39
CA THR A 36 -23.08 33.94 6.33
C THR A 36 -21.61 34.35 6.26
N LYS A 37 -20.78 33.86 7.17
CA LYS A 37 -19.32 34.07 7.13
C LYS A 37 -18.65 33.07 6.20
N VAL A 38 -17.80 33.56 5.30
CA VAL A 38 -17.10 32.76 4.30
C VAL A 38 -15.61 33.08 4.26
N LYS A 39 -14.81 32.06 4.03
CA LYS A 39 -13.38 32.20 3.71
C LYS A 39 -13.06 31.45 2.43
N SER A 40 -12.12 31.96 1.65
CA SER A 40 -11.55 31.21 0.52
C SER A 40 -10.66 30.09 1.04
N ALA A 41 -10.50 29.02 0.25
CA ALA A 41 -9.59 27.93 0.60
C ALA A 41 -8.14 28.43 0.78
N PHE A 42 -7.72 29.40 -0.01
CA PHE A 42 -6.37 29.97 0.07
C PHE A 42 -6.18 30.87 1.30
N GLN A 43 -7.23 31.57 1.75
CA GLN A 43 -7.20 32.29 3.04
C GLN A 43 -6.99 31.33 4.21
N LEU A 44 -7.64 30.16 4.22
CA LEU A 44 -7.44 29.15 5.27
C LEU A 44 -6.00 28.61 5.30
N ILE A 45 -5.39 28.36 4.12
CA ILE A 45 -3.99 27.94 4.03
C ILE A 45 -3.05 29.03 4.55
N LYS A 46 -3.30 30.29 4.19
CA LYS A 46 -2.52 31.43 4.69
C LYS A 46 -2.59 31.53 6.21
N GLU A 47 -3.79 31.42 6.78
CA GLU A 47 -4.00 31.45 8.22
C GLU A 47 -3.23 30.31 8.91
N ALA A 48 -3.35 29.08 8.40
CA ALA A 48 -2.61 27.93 8.94
C ALA A 48 -1.08 28.12 8.86
N ALA A 49 -0.57 28.64 7.75
CA ALA A 49 0.86 28.91 7.58
C ALA A 49 1.36 30.01 8.53
N PHE A 50 0.51 30.98 8.88
CA PHE A 50 0.83 32.12 9.73
C PHE A 50 0.40 31.93 11.20
N GLU A 51 -0.05 30.73 11.58
CA GLU A 51 -0.27 30.36 13.00
C GLU A 51 1.03 30.51 13.83
N LYS A 52 2.20 30.44 13.19
CA LYS A 52 3.50 30.78 13.76
C LYS A 52 4.33 31.59 12.76
N THR A 53 5.31 32.30 13.30
CA THR A 53 6.33 32.97 12.49
C THR A 53 7.24 31.95 11.79
N HIS A 54 7.89 32.39 10.71
CA HIS A 54 8.90 31.58 10.01
C HIS A 54 9.99 31.06 10.95
N ALA A 55 10.44 31.88 11.90
CA ALA A 55 11.45 31.50 12.88
C ALA A 55 10.97 30.42 13.84
N GLU A 56 9.72 30.49 14.30
CA GLU A 56 9.12 29.48 15.18
C GLU A 56 8.89 28.15 14.46
N TRP A 57 8.47 28.17 13.19
CA TRP A 57 8.39 26.94 12.38
C TRP A 57 9.76 26.29 12.20
N CYS A 58 10.77 27.10 11.89
CA CYS A 58 12.14 26.61 11.76
C CYS A 58 12.67 26.05 13.08
N ALA A 59 12.32 26.64 14.22
CA ALA A 59 12.72 26.15 15.54
C ALA A 59 12.14 24.76 15.85
N ILE A 60 10.88 24.49 15.49
CA ILE A 60 10.26 23.16 15.65
C ILE A 60 11.00 22.09 14.85
N CYS A 61 11.45 22.44 13.64
CA CYS A 61 12.20 21.53 12.77
C CYS A 61 13.71 21.49 13.06
N GLU A 62 14.20 22.33 13.99
CA GLU A 62 15.62 22.56 14.25
C GLU A 62 16.41 23.00 12.99
N LEU A 63 15.78 23.82 12.15
CA LEU A 63 16.36 24.35 10.91
C LEU A 63 16.75 25.82 11.05
N LYS A 64 17.71 26.26 10.24
CA LYS A 64 18.08 27.68 10.15
C LYS A 64 17.08 28.41 9.26
N PRO A 65 16.46 29.52 9.70
CA PRO A 65 15.49 30.26 8.90
C PRO A 65 16.01 30.73 7.53
N ALA A 66 17.28 31.11 7.44
CA ALA A 66 17.90 31.56 6.20
C ALA A 66 17.99 30.45 5.14
N ASP A 67 18.32 29.22 5.55
CA ASP A 67 18.46 28.07 4.65
C ASP A 67 17.11 27.68 4.07
N VAL A 68 16.07 27.61 4.91
CA VAL A 68 14.69 27.32 4.47
C VAL A 68 14.20 28.40 3.48
N ALA A 69 14.47 29.68 3.75
CA ALA A 69 14.11 30.77 2.85
C ALA A 69 14.92 30.75 1.53
N ALA A 70 16.16 30.24 1.53
CA ALA A 70 16.94 30.06 0.31
C ALA A 70 16.34 28.95 -0.55
N VAL A 71 16.04 27.78 0.02
CA VAL A 71 15.41 26.64 -0.68
C VAL A 71 14.05 27.04 -1.25
N ALA A 72 13.23 27.76 -0.49
CA ALA A 72 11.91 28.20 -0.97
C ALA A 72 12.01 29.16 -2.18
N ARG A 73 13.00 30.08 -2.16
CA ARG A 73 13.26 30.99 -3.29
C ARG A 73 13.76 30.25 -4.52
N GLU A 74 14.70 29.31 -4.33
CA GLU A 74 15.20 28.47 -5.41
C GLU A 74 14.07 27.64 -6.03
N LEU A 75 13.30 26.91 -5.21
CA LEU A 75 12.18 26.08 -5.65
C LEU A 75 11.18 26.88 -6.50
N THR A 76 10.77 28.07 -6.03
CA THR A 76 9.77 28.90 -6.71
C THR A 76 10.30 29.59 -7.96
N SER A 77 11.62 29.74 -8.12
CA SER A 77 12.24 30.38 -9.30
C SER A 77 12.06 29.58 -10.60
N TYR A 78 11.79 28.28 -10.51
CA TYR A 78 11.55 27.39 -11.66
C TYR A 78 10.08 27.28 -12.07
N GLY A 79 9.16 27.92 -11.32
CA GLY A 79 7.73 27.88 -11.59
C GLY A 79 7.19 26.45 -11.70
N LYS A 80 6.57 26.12 -12.85
CA LYS A 80 5.93 24.82 -13.09
C LYS A 80 6.90 23.67 -13.36
N GLN A 81 8.19 23.97 -13.51
CA GLN A 81 9.25 22.97 -13.73
C GLN A 81 9.90 22.51 -12.41
N ALA A 82 9.42 23.00 -11.27
CA ALA A 82 9.77 22.49 -9.96
C ALA A 82 8.67 21.56 -9.43
N SER A 83 9.08 20.54 -8.67
CA SER A 83 8.20 19.66 -7.94
C SER A 83 8.78 19.32 -6.57
N VAL A 84 7.91 18.94 -5.65
CA VAL A 84 8.32 18.29 -4.41
C VAL A 84 7.75 16.89 -4.40
N ASP A 85 8.63 15.92 -4.57
CA ASP A 85 8.29 14.50 -4.49
C ASP A 85 8.51 13.98 -3.07
N ILE A 86 7.59 13.15 -2.61
CA ILE A 86 7.61 12.58 -1.28
C ILE A 86 7.36 11.08 -1.35
N HIS A 87 7.93 10.36 -0.39
CA HIS A 87 7.66 8.95 -0.19
C HIS A 87 7.23 8.72 1.27
N ARG A 88 7.28 7.46 1.73
CA ARG A 88 6.80 7.02 3.03
C ARG A 88 7.31 7.81 4.25
N GLY A 89 8.50 8.42 4.17
CA GLY A 89 9.14 9.11 5.30
C GLY A 89 8.20 10.11 5.96
N VAL A 90 7.51 10.88 5.13
CA VAL A 90 6.62 11.96 5.54
C VAL A 90 5.26 11.46 6.07
N SER A 91 4.80 10.30 5.59
CA SER A 91 3.44 9.80 5.86
C SER A 91 3.35 8.79 7.00
N GLN A 92 4.44 8.15 7.41
CA GLN A 92 4.43 7.06 8.39
C GLN A 92 4.61 7.57 9.82
N HIS A 93 3.74 8.51 10.19
CA HIS A 93 3.64 9.19 11.49
C HIS A 93 2.16 9.29 11.89
N THR A 94 1.85 9.50 13.16
CA THR A 94 0.46 9.72 13.64
C THR A 94 -0.23 10.96 13.06
N ASN A 95 0.53 11.84 12.39
CA ASN A 95 0.06 13.06 11.71
C ASN A 95 0.36 13.06 10.19
N GLY A 96 0.69 11.90 9.61
CA GLY A 96 1.21 11.77 8.25
C GLY A 96 0.32 12.35 7.14
N PHE A 97 -0.99 12.27 7.28
CA PHE A 97 -1.98 12.80 6.35
C PHE A 97 -1.81 14.30 6.17
N TYR A 98 -1.63 15.03 7.27
CA TYR A 98 -1.46 16.48 7.21
C TYR A 98 -0.08 16.88 6.68
N ASN A 99 0.96 16.07 6.93
CA ASN A 99 2.26 16.26 6.31
C ASN A 99 2.16 16.11 4.78
N VAL A 100 1.53 15.03 4.31
CA VAL A 100 1.31 14.76 2.88
C VAL A 100 0.47 15.87 2.24
N LEU A 101 -0.62 16.29 2.90
CA LEU A 101 -1.47 17.38 2.43
C LEU A 101 -0.70 18.70 2.31
N GLY A 102 0.24 18.97 3.22
CA GLY A 102 1.16 20.11 3.13
C GLY A 102 2.00 20.09 1.86
N TRP A 103 2.65 18.97 1.54
CA TRP A 103 3.46 18.86 0.31
C TRP A 103 2.64 18.95 -0.98
N TYR A 104 1.45 18.34 -1.02
CA TYR A 104 0.56 18.49 -2.16
C TYR A 104 0.02 19.92 -2.31
N THR A 105 -0.14 20.64 -1.19
CA THR A 105 -0.48 22.07 -1.22
C THR A 105 0.64 22.89 -1.85
N VAL A 106 1.90 22.59 -1.56
CA VAL A 106 3.06 23.24 -2.22
C VAL A 106 3.06 22.99 -3.73
N ASN A 107 2.91 21.74 -4.17
CA ASN A 107 2.83 21.41 -5.61
C ASN A 107 1.65 22.11 -6.31
N ALA A 108 0.48 22.17 -5.65
CA ALA A 108 -0.68 22.89 -6.17
C ALA A 108 -0.39 24.40 -6.34
N MET A 109 0.32 25.03 -5.40
CA MET A 109 0.73 26.43 -5.48
C MET A 109 1.79 26.70 -6.56
N LEU A 110 2.68 25.74 -6.82
CA LEU A 110 3.62 25.80 -7.95
C LEU A 110 2.89 25.72 -9.30
N GLY A 111 1.65 25.20 -9.32
CA GLY A 111 0.87 25.00 -10.54
C GLY A 111 1.49 23.97 -11.48
N ASN A 112 2.20 22.99 -10.92
CA ASN A 112 3.05 22.04 -11.66
C ASN A 112 2.34 20.75 -12.08
N PHE A 113 1.11 20.49 -11.61
CA PHE A 113 0.34 19.33 -12.03
C PHE A 113 0.08 19.38 -13.54
N ASP A 114 0.31 18.26 -14.23
CA ASP A 114 0.20 18.10 -15.68
C ASP A 114 1.27 18.82 -16.52
N TRP A 115 2.31 19.39 -15.90
CA TRP A 115 3.44 20.01 -16.59
C TRP A 115 4.68 19.10 -16.59
N GLN A 116 5.52 19.24 -17.62
CA GLN A 116 6.82 18.57 -17.67
C GLN A 116 7.70 19.04 -16.48
N GLY A 117 8.27 18.09 -15.74
CA GLY A 117 9.02 18.34 -14.48
C GLY A 117 8.14 18.43 -13.22
N GLY A 118 6.81 18.44 -13.39
CA GLY A 118 5.84 18.53 -12.31
C GLY A 118 5.20 17.19 -11.92
N MET A 119 4.01 17.25 -11.32
CA MET A 119 3.27 16.09 -10.83
C MET A 119 2.48 15.40 -11.96
N SER A 120 2.52 14.07 -12.00
CA SER A 120 1.82 13.24 -12.99
C SER A 120 0.83 12.27 -12.36
N ILE A 121 -0.10 11.76 -13.18
CA ILE A 121 -0.98 10.64 -12.83
C ILE A 121 -0.64 9.43 -13.68
N ALA A 122 -0.66 8.25 -13.07
CA ALA A 122 -0.50 6.99 -13.78
C ALA A 122 -1.68 6.75 -14.74
N SER A 123 -1.41 6.23 -15.94
CA SER A 123 -2.42 5.93 -16.96
C SER A 123 -2.21 4.52 -17.53
N SER A 124 -3.30 3.76 -17.66
CA SER A 124 -3.25 2.36 -18.13
C SER A 124 -4.30 2.04 -19.19
N TYR A 125 -3.99 1.06 -20.03
CA TYR A 125 -4.99 0.44 -20.91
C TYR A 125 -5.87 -0.50 -20.08
N GLY A 126 -7.18 -0.30 -20.12
CA GLY A 126 -8.12 -1.12 -19.36
C GLY A 126 -8.16 -2.55 -19.88
N TYR A 127 -8.27 -3.51 -18.97
CA TYR A 127 -8.40 -4.93 -19.29
C TYR A 127 -9.79 -5.48 -18.91
N ASP A 128 -10.55 -4.73 -18.12
CA ASP A 128 -11.76 -5.21 -17.44
C ASP A 128 -13.03 -5.16 -18.31
N GLY A 129 -12.96 -4.50 -19.46
CA GLY A 129 -14.06 -4.31 -20.39
C GLY A 129 -15.11 -3.30 -19.93
N SER A 130 -14.80 -2.48 -18.93
CA SER A 130 -15.74 -1.52 -18.34
C SER A 130 -16.11 -0.36 -19.26
N LYS A 131 -15.38 -0.14 -20.36
CA LYS A 131 -15.56 1.00 -21.28
C LYS A 131 -16.10 0.57 -22.65
N GLY A 132 -16.67 -0.62 -22.74
CA GLY A 132 -17.29 -1.14 -23.96
C GLY A 132 -16.35 -1.98 -24.82
N GLU A 133 -15.23 -2.43 -24.27
CA GLU A 133 -14.40 -3.47 -24.90
C GLU A 133 -15.16 -4.82 -24.99
N PRO A 134 -14.71 -5.79 -25.82
CA PRO A 134 -15.51 -6.95 -26.20
C PRO A 134 -15.99 -7.87 -25.06
N PHE A 135 -15.24 -7.94 -23.95
CA PHE A 135 -15.55 -8.84 -22.84
C PHE A 135 -15.61 -8.08 -21.51
N ASN A 136 -16.77 -8.00 -20.88
CA ASN A 136 -16.85 -7.39 -19.55
C ASN A 136 -16.51 -8.42 -18.45
N VAL A 137 -15.23 -8.52 -18.11
CA VAL A 137 -14.73 -9.48 -17.11
C VAL A 137 -14.91 -8.99 -15.65
N SER A 138 -15.35 -7.75 -15.45
CA SER A 138 -15.66 -7.19 -14.13
C SER A 138 -17.11 -7.40 -13.69
N LYS A 139 -18.01 -7.69 -14.64
CA LYS A 139 -19.45 -7.84 -14.38
C LYS A 139 -19.80 -9.30 -14.18
N ILE A 140 -19.95 -9.69 -12.92
CA ILE A 140 -20.28 -11.05 -12.50
C ILE A 140 -21.78 -11.12 -12.12
N PRO A 141 -22.64 -11.76 -12.94
CA PRO A 141 -24.07 -11.89 -12.63
C PRO A 141 -24.31 -12.72 -11.37
N GLY A 142 -25.11 -12.20 -10.44
CA GLY A 142 -25.46 -12.93 -9.22
C GLY A 142 -24.30 -13.10 -8.23
N LYS A 143 -23.25 -12.27 -8.32
CA LYS A 143 -22.23 -12.20 -7.27
C LYS A 143 -22.86 -11.89 -5.91
N ILE A 144 -22.34 -12.50 -4.85
CA ILE A 144 -22.72 -12.15 -3.49
C ILE A 144 -22.16 -10.75 -3.20
N THR A 145 -23.01 -9.86 -2.70
CA THR A 145 -22.59 -8.53 -2.23
C THR A 145 -22.11 -8.64 -0.79
N THR A 146 -20.99 -8.01 -0.48
CA THR A 146 -20.55 -7.81 0.90
C THR A 146 -21.58 -6.97 1.65
N PHE A 147 -21.72 -7.19 2.95
CA PHE A 147 -22.62 -6.43 3.83
C PHE A 147 -22.00 -6.26 5.22
N GLY A 148 -22.52 -5.30 5.97
CA GLY A 148 -22.04 -4.97 7.31
C GLY A 148 -20.89 -3.96 7.30
N ILE A 149 -20.40 -3.63 8.51
CA ILE A 149 -19.28 -2.71 8.70
C ILE A 149 -17.98 -3.47 8.39
N SER A 150 -17.07 -2.89 7.61
CA SER A 150 -15.74 -3.47 7.36
C SER A 150 -14.99 -3.73 8.68
N SER A 151 -14.22 -4.81 8.76
CA SER A 151 -13.40 -5.11 9.96
C SER A 151 -12.38 -4.00 10.27
N ILE A 152 -12.00 -3.21 9.28
CA ILE A 152 -11.12 -2.03 9.45
C ILE A 152 -11.90 -0.71 9.49
N ARG A 153 -13.23 -0.76 9.47
CA ARG A 153 -14.14 0.39 9.65
C ARG A 153 -13.87 1.54 8.65
N HIS A 154 -13.56 1.20 7.40
CA HIS A 154 -13.44 2.18 6.31
C HIS A 154 -14.79 2.57 5.71
N ASP A 155 -14.84 3.72 5.03
CA ASP A 155 -16.01 4.25 4.28
C ASP A 155 -17.30 4.44 5.10
N VAL A 156 -17.20 4.46 6.43
CA VAL A 156 -18.35 4.68 7.31
C VAL A 156 -17.96 5.55 8.51
N GLU A 157 -18.83 6.51 8.82
CA GLU A 157 -18.69 7.37 10.00
C GLU A 157 -19.23 6.65 11.24
N TYR A 158 -18.41 6.56 12.29
CA TYR A 158 -18.80 5.93 13.55
C TYR A 158 -20.15 6.42 14.10
N ALA A 159 -20.37 7.75 14.12
CA ALA A 159 -21.61 8.37 14.60
C ALA A 159 -22.87 8.05 13.78
N LYS A 160 -22.70 7.45 12.59
CA LYS A 160 -23.81 7.01 11.73
C LYS A 160 -24.08 5.51 11.84
N THR A 161 -23.40 4.81 12.74
CA THR A 161 -23.55 3.36 12.92
C THR A 161 -24.50 3.01 14.06
N THR A 162 -25.05 1.81 14.02
CA THR A 162 -25.93 1.27 15.07
C THR A 162 -25.18 0.93 16.36
N ILE A 163 -23.84 0.95 16.34
CA ILE A 163 -22.96 0.66 17.48
C ILE A 163 -22.32 1.92 18.06
N PHE A 164 -22.86 3.10 17.72
CA PHE A 164 -22.38 4.37 18.26
C PHE A 164 -22.76 4.53 19.74
N GLU A 165 -21.76 4.62 20.60
CA GLU A 165 -21.92 4.78 22.06
C GLU A 165 -21.26 6.08 22.59
N GLY A 166 -20.98 7.04 21.71
CA GLY A 166 -20.22 8.25 22.05
C GLY A 166 -18.71 8.09 21.80
N TYR A 167 -17.96 9.15 22.06
CA TYR A 167 -16.50 9.23 21.81
C TYR A 167 -15.70 9.17 23.12
N PRO A 168 -14.47 8.63 23.12
CA PRO A 168 -13.79 7.93 22.01
C PRO A 168 -14.47 6.60 21.64
N ALA A 169 -14.39 6.22 20.36
CA ALA A 169 -14.75 4.88 19.91
C ALA A 169 -13.76 3.84 20.47
N LYS A 170 -14.17 2.56 20.52
CA LYS A 170 -13.31 1.45 20.96
C LYS A 170 -12.03 1.28 20.13
N ARG A 171 -12.09 1.57 18.83
CA ARG A 171 -10.98 1.60 17.87
C ARG A 171 -11.24 2.71 16.84
N ASN A 172 -10.22 3.15 16.11
CA ASN A 172 -10.41 4.21 15.12
C ASN A 172 -11.33 3.79 13.97
N TRP A 173 -11.97 4.78 13.35
CA TRP A 173 -12.81 4.63 12.16
C TRP A 173 -12.26 5.52 11.04
N TYR A 174 -12.31 5.01 9.81
CA TYR A 174 -11.62 5.59 8.66
C TYR A 174 -12.62 5.94 7.54
N PRO A 175 -13.47 6.96 7.72
CA PRO A 175 -14.50 7.28 6.74
C PRO A 175 -13.95 7.81 5.40
N ILE A 176 -12.64 8.14 5.34
CA ILE A 176 -11.97 8.70 4.18
C ILE A 176 -10.65 7.97 3.83
N ALA A 177 -10.40 6.81 4.44
CA ALA A 177 -9.23 5.98 4.19
C ALA A 177 -9.62 4.50 4.18
N SER A 178 -8.85 3.68 3.49
CA SER A 178 -9.00 2.23 3.43
C SER A 178 -7.62 1.56 3.51
N ASP A 179 -7.56 0.24 3.34
CA ASP A 179 -6.32 -0.54 3.35
C ASP A 179 -5.49 -0.39 4.64
N VAL A 180 -6.19 -0.32 5.79
CA VAL A 180 -5.61 -0.13 7.13
C VAL A 180 -5.17 -1.48 7.70
N TYR A 181 -4.01 -1.98 7.26
CA TYR A 181 -3.54 -3.35 7.56
C TYR A 181 -3.31 -3.61 9.04
N GLU A 182 -2.86 -2.61 9.78
CA GLU A 182 -2.62 -2.66 11.23
C GLU A 182 -3.91 -2.88 12.03
N GLU A 183 -5.07 -2.66 11.44
CA GLU A 183 -6.35 -2.85 12.10
C GLU A 183 -6.93 -4.26 11.90
N ILE A 184 -6.50 -5.02 10.90
CA ILE A 184 -7.14 -6.29 10.52
C ILE A 184 -7.09 -7.29 11.68
N ILE A 185 -5.90 -7.71 12.10
CA ILE A 185 -5.73 -8.76 13.10
C ILE A 185 -6.09 -8.28 14.52
N PRO A 186 -5.74 -7.05 14.95
CA PRO A 186 -6.20 -6.55 16.25
C PRO A 186 -7.72 -6.44 16.35
N SER A 187 -8.42 -6.09 15.26
CA SER A 187 -9.90 -6.07 15.24
C SER A 187 -10.51 -7.46 15.41
N ILE A 188 -9.88 -8.50 14.83
CA ILE A 188 -10.26 -9.90 15.04
C ILE A 188 -10.13 -10.24 16.53
N GLY A 189 -8.96 -9.95 17.12
CA GLY A 189 -8.71 -10.23 18.54
C GLY A 189 -9.67 -9.52 19.50
N ASP A 190 -10.08 -8.30 19.14
CA ASP A 190 -11.04 -7.51 19.91
C ASP A 190 -12.51 -7.83 19.62
N ALA A 191 -12.79 -8.71 18.64
CA ALA A 191 -14.10 -8.99 18.09
C ALA A 191 -14.90 -7.71 17.77
N TYR A 192 -14.24 -6.72 17.15
CA TYR A 192 -14.81 -5.40 16.91
C TYR A 192 -14.61 -4.95 15.46
N PRO A 193 -15.68 -4.60 14.73
CA PRO A 193 -17.05 -4.38 15.20
C PRO A 193 -17.86 -5.66 15.51
N TYR A 194 -17.36 -6.83 15.14
CA TYR A 194 -17.96 -8.14 15.42
C TYR A 194 -16.91 -9.26 15.37
N PRO A 195 -17.19 -10.47 15.88
CA PRO A 195 -16.29 -11.61 15.75
C PRO A 195 -16.07 -12.03 14.29
N VAL A 196 -14.81 -12.27 13.92
CA VAL A 196 -14.43 -12.80 12.60
C VAL A 196 -14.22 -14.31 12.71
N LYS A 197 -14.77 -15.07 11.77
CA LYS A 197 -14.71 -16.54 11.77
C LYS A 197 -13.61 -17.12 10.88
N ALA A 198 -13.21 -16.39 9.85
CA ALA A 198 -12.22 -16.84 8.90
C ALA A 198 -11.36 -15.66 8.43
N LEU A 199 -10.05 -15.86 8.40
CA LEU A 199 -9.09 -14.97 7.77
C LEU A 199 -8.43 -15.71 6.61
N PHE A 200 -8.41 -15.07 5.45
CA PHE A 200 -7.64 -15.52 4.30
C PHE A 200 -6.47 -14.57 4.07
N SER A 201 -5.24 -15.09 4.00
CA SER A 201 -4.04 -14.31 3.69
C SER A 201 -3.46 -14.69 2.33
N TYR A 202 -3.19 -13.69 1.49
CA TYR A 202 -2.52 -13.86 0.20
C TYR A 202 -1.46 -12.78 0.02
N MET A 203 -0.22 -13.19 -0.26
CA MET A 203 0.93 -12.29 -0.46
C MET A 203 1.19 -11.26 0.68
N GLY A 204 0.65 -11.52 1.87
CA GLY A 204 0.75 -10.69 3.06
C GLY A 204 1.66 -11.30 4.12
N SER A 205 2.39 -10.45 4.85
CA SER A 205 3.14 -10.88 6.05
C SER A 205 3.07 -9.83 7.18
N PRO A 206 1.86 -9.45 7.64
CA PRO A 206 1.64 -8.37 8.59
C PRO A 206 2.41 -8.54 9.91
N VAL A 207 2.57 -9.77 10.44
CA VAL A 207 3.33 -10.01 11.68
C VAL A 207 4.77 -9.50 11.56
N TYR A 208 5.41 -9.74 10.43
CA TYR A 208 6.79 -9.29 10.19
C TYR A 208 6.87 -7.83 9.75
N ALA A 209 5.94 -7.39 8.91
CA ALA A 209 6.06 -6.15 8.15
C ALA A 209 5.56 -4.92 8.90
N LEU A 210 4.58 -5.07 9.79
CA LEU A 210 3.98 -3.95 10.51
C LEU A 210 4.78 -3.59 11.77
N PRO A 211 4.78 -2.29 12.15
CA PRO A 211 5.11 -1.89 13.51
C PRO A 211 4.21 -2.65 14.49
N ALA A 212 4.73 -2.99 15.68
CA ALA A 212 4.01 -3.78 16.68
C ALA A 212 3.46 -5.14 16.20
N GLY A 213 3.92 -5.68 15.05
CA GLY A 213 3.36 -6.91 14.47
C GLY A 213 3.42 -8.16 15.38
N HIS A 214 4.22 -8.14 16.45
CA HIS A 214 4.23 -9.16 17.49
C HIS A 214 2.87 -9.32 18.21
N THR A 215 2.08 -8.25 18.35
CA THR A 215 0.75 -8.31 19.00
C THR A 215 -0.25 -9.14 18.21
N ASN A 216 -0.02 -9.32 16.90
CA ASN A 216 -0.87 -10.12 16.04
C ASN A 216 -0.72 -11.63 16.30
N ILE A 217 0.43 -12.06 16.83
CA ILE A 217 0.75 -13.49 17.01
C ILE A 217 -0.25 -14.14 17.97
N GLU A 218 -0.57 -13.48 19.09
CA GLU A 218 -1.53 -13.97 20.09
C GLU A 218 -2.97 -14.11 19.57
N VAL A 219 -3.31 -13.44 18.47
CA VAL A 219 -4.62 -13.58 17.82
C VAL A 219 -4.59 -14.72 16.81
N LEU A 220 -3.52 -14.79 16.00
CA LEU A 220 -3.39 -15.83 14.97
C LEU A 220 -3.16 -17.22 15.57
N ALA A 221 -2.53 -17.32 16.73
CA ALA A 221 -2.26 -18.59 17.42
C ALA A 221 -3.45 -19.09 18.28
N ASP A 222 -4.53 -18.32 18.41
CA ASP A 222 -5.67 -18.65 19.25
C ASP A 222 -6.93 -18.93 18.41
N VAL A 223 -7.24 -20.22 18.22
CA VAL A 223 -8.42 -20.68 17.48
C VAL A 223 -9.75 -20.24 18.09
N ASN A 224 -9.77 -19.79 19.35
CA ASN A 224 -10.98 -19.23 19.96
C ASN A 224 -11.23 -17.78 19.51
N LYS A 225 -10.17 -17.04 19.17
CA LYS A 225 -10.26 -15.68 18.62
C LYS A 225 -10.45 -15.70 17.11
N LEU A 226 -9.70 -16.57 16.42
CA LEU A 226 -9.77 -16.75 14.97
C LEU A 226 -9.96 -18.24 14.63
N PRO A 227 -11.21 -18.69 14.45
CA PRO A 227 -11.51 -20.12 14.25
C PRO A 227 -10.92 -20.76 12.99
N LEU A 228 -10.62 -19.95 11.97
CA LEU A 228 -10.00 -20.44 10.73
C LEU A 228 -9.07 -19.36 10.18
N PHE A 229 -7.78 -19.69 10.05
CA PHE A 229 -6.80 -18.92 9.31
C PHE A 229 -6.21 -19.78 8.21
N PHE A 230 -6.40 -19.39 6.94
CA PHE A 230 -5.79 -20.08 5.81
C PHE A 230 -5.07 -19.10 4.88
N ALA A 231 -4.10 -19.60 4.13
CA ALA A 231 -3.27 -18.78 3.27
C ALA A 231 -2.99 -19.40 1.90
N SER A 232 -2.77 -18.56 0.90
CA SER A 232 -2.14 -18.91 -0.38
C SER A 232 -0.76 -18.26 -0.42
N ASP A 233 0.30 -19.07 -0.46
CA ASP A 233 1.67 -18.58 -0.37
C ASP A 233 2.64 -19.47 -1.15
N ILE A 234 3.71 -18.87 -1.65
CA ILE A 234 4.81 -19.58 -2.32
C ILE A 234 5.84 -20.12 -1.31
N LEU A 235 5.71 -19.72 -0.05
CA LEU A 235 6.60 -20.07 1.07
C LEU A 235 5.78 -20.25 2.35
N VAL A 236 6.29 -21.02 3.32
CA VAL A 236 5.82 -20.93 4.71
C VAL A 236 6.43 -19.69 5.35
N GLY A 237 5.71 -18.57 5.27
CA GLY A 237 6.17 -17.25 5.65
C GLY A 237 6.00 -16.91 7.13
N THR A 238 6.58 -15.78 7.54
CA THR A 238 6.61 -15.30 8.94
C THR A 238 5.23 -14.97 9.54
N THR A 239 4.19 -14.86 8.71
CA THR A 239 2.80 -14.78 9.17
C THR A 239 2.04 -16.06 8.87
N THR A 240 2.23 -16.65 7.70
CA THR A 240 1.49 -17.84 7.26
C THR A 240 1.86 -19.10 8.04
N ILE A 241 2.99 -19.11 8.77
CA ILE A 241 3.33 -20.17 9.73
C ILE A 241 2.29 -20.35 10.85
N PHE A 242 1.44 -19.35 11.12
CA PHE A 242 0.36 -19.43 12.09
C PHE A 242 -0.98 -19.88 11.48
N ALA A 243 -1.03 -20.19 10.18
CA ALA A 243 -2.25 -20.62 9.50
C ALA A 243 -2.57 -22.10 9.80
N ASP A 244 -3.86 -22.42 9.85
CA ASP A 244 -4.36 -23.80 9.90
C ASP A 244 -4.08 -24.54 8.58
N TYR A 245 -4.19 -23.83 7.46
CA TYR A 245 -3.92 -24.36 6.11
C TYR A 245 -3.12 -23.39 5.26
N ILE A 246 -2.11 -23.91 4.56
CA ILE A 246 -1.34 -23.16 3.56
C ILE A 246 -1.47 -23.89 2.23
N PHE A 247 -2.04 -23.21 1.24
CA PHE A 247 -2.11 -23.69 -0.13
C PHE A 247 -0.86 -23.20 -0.88
N PRO A 248 -0.13 -24.10 -1.57
CA PRO A 248 1.00 -23.69 -2.38
C PRO A 248 0.53 -22.84 -3.56
N ASP A 249 1.34 -21.86 -3.95
CA ASP A 249 0.96 -20.91 -4.99
C ASP A 249 2.04 -20.75 -6.07
N LEU A 250 1.71 -20.02 -7.12
CA LEU A 250 2.56 -19.76 -8.26
C LEU A 250 3.47 -18.56 -8.02
N THR A 251 4.74 -18.73 -8.35
CA THR A 251 5.67 -17.62 -8.45
C THR A 251 5.30 -16.70 -9.64
N PHE A 252 5.70 -15.43 -9.56
CA PHE A 252 6.72 -15.02 -10.51
C PHE A 252 6.58 -15.39 -11.99
N LEU A 253 7.15 -16.54 -12.31
CA LEU A 253 7.41 -17.02 -13.67
C LEU A 253 6.27 -17.92 -14.18
N GLU A 254 5.30 -18.25 -13.33
CA GLU A 254 4.31 -19.31 -13.56
C GLU A 254 2.88 -18.76 -13.73
N ARG A 255 2.68 -17.44 -13.55
CA ARG A 255 1.35 -16.85 -13.36
C ARG A 255 1.05 -15.66 -14.26
N TRP A 256 -0.23 -15.29 -14.30
CA TRP A 256 -0.73 -14.11 -15.00
C TRP A 256 -0.82 -12.90 -14.07
N GLU A 257 -0.46 -11.71 -14.56
CA GLU A 257 -0.73 -10.43 -13.88
C GLU A 257 -0.91 -9.27 -14.86
N PHE A 258 -1.72 -8.30 -14.45
CA PHE A 258 -2.00 -7.07 -15.18
C PHE A 258 -1.56 -5.90 -14.29
N GLN A 259 -0.30 -5.46 -14.40
CA GLN A 259 0.27 -4.53 -13.40
C GLN A 259 -0.15 -3.07 -13.59
N GLY A 260 -0.65 -2.70 -14.77
CA GLY A 260 -0.98 -1.31 -15.08
C GLY A 260 0.28 -0.42 -15.05
N SER A 261 0.07 0.86 -14.78
CA SER A 261 1.12 1.86 -14.72
C SER A 261 1.50 2.16 -13.27
N HIS A 262 2.79 2.34 -13.05
CA HIS A 262 3.33 2.85 -11.79
C HIS A 262 3.47 4.37 -11.86
N PRO A 263 3.46 5.09 -10.71
CA PRO A 263 3.52 6.55 -10.65
C PRO A 263 4.90 7.14 -11.02
N ASN A 264 5.67 6.43 -11.85
CA ASN A 264 6.91 6.87 -12.48
C ASN A 264 6.82 6.87 -14.02
N MET A 265 5.66 6.49 -14.59
CA MET A 265 5.46 6.39 -16.04
C MET A 265 4.33 7.31 -16.50
N ASN A 266 4.70 8.36 -17.24
CA ASN A 266 3.77 9.37 -17.74
C ASN A 266 3.04 8.93 -19.03
N LEU A 267 3.51 7.86 -19.65
CA LEU A 267 2.88 7.22 -20.80
C LEU A 267 1.83 6.21 -20.34
N LYS A 268 0.81 6.01 -21.17
CA LYS A 268 -0.20 5.00 -20.94
C LYS A 268 0.39 3.61 -21.17
N VAL A 269 0.38 2.74 -20.16
CA VAL A 269 0.98 1.39 -20.24
C VAL A 269 0.13 0.33 -19.56
N GLN A 270 0.20 -0.90 -20.08
CA GLN A 270 -0.37 -2.09 -19.48
C GLN A 270 0.56 -3.28 -19.76
N PRO A 271 1.64 -3.44 -18.98
CA PRO A 271 2.45 -4.66 -19.00
C PRO A 271 1.62 -5.84 -18.52
N ILE A 272 1.88 -7.00 -19.13
CA ILE A 272 1.21 -8.27 -18.84
C ILE A 272 2.28 -9.30 -18.49
N ARG A 273 2.18 -9.85 -17.29
CA ARG A 273 2.90 -11.06 -16.91
C ARG A 273 2.10 -12.26 -17.38
N GLN A 274 2.80 -13.24 -17.93
CA GLN A 274 2.26 -14.51 -18.37
C GLN A 274 3.23 -15.65 -17.98
N PRO A 275 2.74 -16.88 -17.84
CA PRO A 275 3.60 -18.03 -17.52
C PRO A 275 4.68 -18.23 -18.57
N VAL A 276 5.93 -18.41 -18.12
CA VAL A 276 7.10 -18.69 -18.97
C VAL A 276 7.77 -20.03 -18.61
N ILE A 277 7.42 -20.62 -17.47
CA ILE A 277 7.81 -21.98 -17.08
C ILE A 277 6.56 -22.79 -16.70
N PRO A 278 6.63 -24.14 -16.76
CA PRO A 278 5.62 -25.00 -16.14
C PRO A 278 5.53 -24.72 -14.63
N PRO A 279 4.32 -24.69 -14.06
CA PRO A 279 4.11 -24.64 -12.62
C PRO A 279 4.84 -25.76 -11.88
N VAL A 280 5.46 -25.38 -10.77
CA VAL A 280 6.06 -26.28 -9.79
C VAL A 280 4.99 -26.96 -8.92
N PRO A 281 3.92 -26.28 -8.45
CA PRO A 281 2.82 -26.96 -7.78
C PRO A 281 2.15 -28.00 -8.69
N GLU A 282 1.61 -29.05 -8.07
CA GLU A 282 0.85 -30.09 -8.77
C GLU A 282 -0.46 -29.54 -9.37
N THR A 283 -1.16 -30.38 -10.13
CA THR A 283 -2.47 -30.02 -10.69
C THR A 283 -3.60 -30.44 -9.75
N CYS A 284 -4.72 -29.74 -9.83
CA CYS A 284 -5.98 -30.09 -9.21
C CYS A 284 -7.10 -30.13 -10.26
N ARG A 285 -8.25 -30.70 -9.90
CA ARG A 285 -9.44 -30.70 -10.74
C ARG A 285 -10.54 -29.84 -10.11
N VAL A 286 -10.95 -28.80 -10.84
CA VAL A 286 -11.97 -27.82 -10.42
C VAL A 286 -12.89 -27.53 -11.61
N PHE A 287 -14.21 -27.50 -11.42
CA PHE A 287 -15.20 -27.38 -12.50
C PHE A 287 -15.01 -28.39 -13.65
N GLY A 288 -14.55 -29.60 -13.31
CA GLY A 288 -14.24 -30.66 -14.26
C GLY A 288 -12.99 -30.43 -15.12
N GLN A 289 -12.25 -29.35 -14.90
CA GLN A 289 -11.03 -28.97 -15.62
C GLN A 289 -9.81 -29.30 -14.77
N GLU A 290 -8.75 -29.79 -15.40
CA GLU A 290 -7.44 -29.94 -14.77
C GLU A 290 -6.65 -28.64 -14.91
N MET A 291 -6.11 -28.12 -13.81
CA MET A 291 -5.35 -26.87 -13.78
C MET A 291 -4.31 -26.89 -12.64
N PRO A 292 -3.25 -26.06 -12.69
CA PRO A 292 -2.27 -25.97 -11.60
C PRO A 292 -2.91 -25.53 -10.28
N ILE A 293 -2.39 -26.01 -9.15
CA ILE A 293 -2.70 -25.39 -7.86
C ILE A 293 -2.11 -23.98 -7.83
N SER A 294 -2.99 -23.02 -7.59
CA SER A 294 -2.72 -21.58 -7.52
C SER A 294 -3.79 -20.87 -6.68
N PHE A 295 -3.54 -19.60 -6.37
CA PHE A 295 -4.56 -18.71 -5.81
C PHE A 295 -5.88 -18.75 -6.59
N GLU A 296 -5.84 -18.68 -7.92
CA GLU A 296 -7.05 -18.72 -8.75
C GLU A 296 -7.78 -20.06 -8.60
N SER A 297 -7.06 -21.19 -8.68
CA SER A 297 -7.68 -22.51 -8.50
C SER A 297 -8.29 -22.71 -7.11
N LEU A 298 -7.68 -22.12 -6.06
CA LEU A 298 -8.20 -22.14 -4.70
C LEU A 298 -9.53 -21.38 -4.62
N LEU A 299 -9.57 -20.15 -5.15
CA LEU A 299 -10.82 -19.38 -5.19
C LEU A 299 -11.91 -20.09 -5.99
N MET A 300 -11.54 -20.70 -7.12
CA MET A 300 -12.46 -21.45 -7.97
C MET A 300 -12.98 -22.71 -7.26
N ALA A 301 -12.13 -23.44 -6.56
CA ALA A 301 -12.51 -24.64 -5.80
C ALA A 301 -13.47 -24.29 -4.64
N LEU A 302 -13.19 -23.19 -3.92
CA LEU A 302 -14.12 -22.66 -2.92
C LEU A 302 -15.44 -22.25 -3.56
N GLY A 303 -15.39 -21.59 -4.73
CA GLY A 303 -16.56 -21.22 -5.51
C GLY A 303 -17.41 -22.41 -5.92
N GLU A 304 -16.79 -23.47 -6.45
CA GLU A 304 -17.44 -24.72 -6.82
C GLU A 304 -18.10 -25.39 -5.62
N LYS A 305 -17.37 -25.52 -4.50
CA LYS A 305 -17.87 -26.17 -3.28
C LYS A 305 -19.00 -25.41 -2.61
N LEU A 306 -18.96 -24.07 -2.65
CA LEU A 306 -19.97 -23.21 -2.05
C LEU A 306 -21.12 -22.88 -3.03
N GLY A 307 -21.05 -23.31 -4.29
CA GLY A 307 -22.05 -23.00 -5.30
C GLY A 307 -22.12 -21.52 -5.68
N LEU A 308 -20.99 -20.80 -5.64
CA LEU A 308 -20.93 -19.37 -5.97
C LEU A 308 -21.06 -19.16 -7.47
N LYS A 309 -22.02 -18.31 -7.88
CA LYS A 309 -22.21 -17.87 -9.28
C LYS A 309 -21.06 -17.04 -9.85
N ALA A 310 -20.08 -16.70 -9.01
CA ALA A 310 -18.91 -15.94 -9.42
C ALA A 310 -17.92 -16.75 -10.28
N PHE A 311 -18.08 -18.07 -10.33
CA PHE A 311 -17.26 -18.98 -11.11
C PHE A 311 -18.15 -19.99 -11.84
N GLY A 312 -17.56 -20.73 -12.77
CA GLY A 312 -18.25 -21.76 -13.52
C GLY A 312 -19.02 -21.23 -14.73
N LYS A 313 -20.12 -21.90 -15.08
CA LYS A 313 -20.92 -21.61 -16.27
C LYS A 313 -21.53 -20.21 -16.25
N ASN A 314 -21.39 -19.46 -17.36
CA ASN A 314 -21.90 -18.10 -17.55
C ASN A 314 -21.46 -17.07 -16.49
N ALA A 315 -20.38 -17.34 -15.74
CA ALA A 315 -19.92 -16.47 -14.66
C ALA A 315 -19.51 -15.06 -15.14
N LEU A 316 -19.08 -14.93 -16.40
CA LEU A 316 -18.68 -13.68 -17.04
C LEU A 316 -19.76 -13.15 -18.00
N GLY A 317 -20.98 -13.71 -17.95
CA GLY A 317 -22.09 -13.38 -18.84
C GLY A 317 -22.53 -14.57 -19.69
N ASP A 318 -23.60 -14.38 -20.48
CA ASP A 318 -24.20 -15.45 -21.28
C ASP A 318 -23.20 -16.04 -22.27
N GLY A 319 -22.94 -17.35 -22.16
CA GLY A 319 -21.97 -18.08 -22.97
C GLY A 319 -20.50 -17.83 -22.60
N GLN A 320 -20.24 -17.09 -21.52
CA GLN A 320 -18.89 -16.76 -21.06
C GLN A 320 -18.64 -17.39 -19.69
N ASP A 321 -18.09 -18.59 -19.71
CA ASP A 321 -17.75 -19.35 -18.51
C ASP A 321 -16.47 -18.83 -17.85
N LEU A 322 -16.29 -19.21 -16.57
CA LEU A 322 -15.06 -19.11 -15.80
C LEU A 322 -14.78 -20.46 -15.13
N ASN A 323 -14.48 -21.47 -15.96
CA ASN A 323 -14.14 -22.83 -15.54
C ASN A 323 -12.61 -23.04 -15.46
N ARG A 324 -11.82 -22.14 -16.04
CA ARG A 324 -10.35 -22.08 -15.89
C ARG A 324 -9.87 -20.62 -15.76
N PRO A 325 -8.69 -20.37 -15.16
CA PRO A 325 -8.14 -19.01 -15.09
C PRO A 325 -7.99 -18.32 -16.45
N GLU A 326 -7.66 -19.06 -17.51
CA GLU A 326 -7.48 -18.52 -18.86
C GLU A 326 -8.76 -17.95 -19.47
N ASP A 327 -9.93 -18.39 -19.00
CA ASP A 327 -11.22 -17.83 -19.38
C ASP A 327 -11.30 -16.34 -19.05
N TYR A 328 -10.72 -15.93 -17.92
CA TYR A 328 -10.63 -14.53 -17.53
C TYR A 328 -9.47 -13.84 -18.26
N TYR A 329 -8.27 -14.41 -18.18
CA TYR A 329 -7.06 -13.70 -18.61
C TYR A 329 -6.98 -13.47 -20.11
N ILE A 330 -7.38 -14.43 -20.95
CA ILE A 330 -7.29 -14.28 -22.41
C ILE A 330 -8.32 -13.26 -22.90
N ARG A 331 -9.51 -13.19 -22.29
CA ARG A 331 -10.51 -12.15 -22.55
C ARG A 331 -10.03 -10.77 -22.10
N ALA A 332 -9.37 -10.69 -20.94
CA ALA A 332 -8.75 -9.46 -20.46
C ALA A 332 -7.65 -8.94 -21.41
N VAL A 333 -6.82 -9.83 -21.98
CA VAL A 333 -5.84 -9.47 -23.01
C VAL A 333 -6.54 -8.99 -24.28
N ALA A 334 -7.64 -9.64 -24.70
CA ALA A 334 -8.40 -9.22 -25.86
C ALA A 334 -9.01 -7.81 -25.71
N ASN A 335 -9.46 -7.45 -24.51
CA ASN A 335 -9.91 -6.08 -24.22
C ASN A 335 -8.78 -5.06 -24.39
N ILE A 336 -7.59 -5.34 -23.85
CA ILE A 336 -6.42 -4.47 -24.03
C ILE A 336 -6.10 -4.33 -25.52
N ALA A 337 -6.17 -5.42 -26.27
CA ALA A 337 -5.86 -5.47 -27.68
C ALA A 337 -6.89 -4.69 -28.53
N ALA A 338 -8.18 -4.79 -28.19
CA ALA A 338 -9.27 -4.07 -28.87
C ALA A 338 -9.26 -2.57 -28.58
N GLY A 339 -8.85 -2.17 -27.38
CA GLY A 339 -8.89 -0.78 -26.94
C GLY A 339 -10.30 -0.27 -26.66
N SER A 340 -10.36 0.92 -26.08
CA SER A 340 -11.60 1.49 -25.49
C SER A 340 -12.37 2.41 -26.44
N LYS A 341 -11.86 2.62 -27.67
CA LYS A 341 -12.43 3.56 -28.65
C LYS A 341 -12.36 2.96 -30.06
N PRO A 342 -13.27 3.37 -30.98
CA PRO A 342 -13.14 3.02 -32.39
C PRO A 342 -11.77 3.41 -32.94
N GLY A 343 -11.09 2.48 -33.61
CA GLY A 343 -9.74 2.68 -34.15
C GLY A 343 -8.59 2.55 -33.13
N ASP A 344 -8.88 2.23 -31.86
CA ASP A 344 -7.88 2.01 -30.80
C ASP A 344 -7.34 0.57 -30.77
N ALA A 345 -7.75 -0.30 -31.69
CA ALA A 345 -7.28 -1.68 -31.73
C ALA A 345 -5.81 -1.75 -32.15
N VAL A 346 -5.06 -2.69 -31.56
CA VAL A 346 -3.70 -2.99 -32.00
C VAL A 346 -3.70 -3.66 -33.39
N PRO A 347 -2.58 -3.61 -34.13
CA PRO A 347 -2.40 -4.39 -35.34
C PRO A 347 -2.55 -5.90 -35.10
N ASP A 348 -2.81 -6.64 -36.17
CA ASP A 348 -2.79 -8.11 -36.12
C ASP A 348 -1.35 -8.62 -36.10
N ALA A 349 -1.08 -9.65 -35.29
CA ALA A 349 0.13 -10.43 -35.44
C ALA A 349 0.12 -11.15 -36.79
N ASN A 350 1.23 -11.09 -37.51
CA ASN A 350 1.36 -11.81 -38.79
C ASN A 350 1.51 -13.34 -38.55
N PRO A 351 1.43 -14.18 -39.60
CA PRO A 351 1.54 -15.64 -39.45
C PRO A 351 2.86 -16.11 -38.79
N GLU A 352 3.96 -15.39 -39.00
CA GLU A 352 5.26 -15.69 -38.40
C GLU A 352 5.25 -15.40 -36.90
N GLU A 353 4.68 -14.27 -36.47
CA GLU A 353 4.52 -13.90 -35.06
C GLU A 353 3.63 -14.91 -34.32
N ILE A 354 2.58 -15.43 -34.97
CA ILE A 354 1.70 -16.47 -34.42
C ILE A 354 2.46 -17.80 -34.28
N ALA A 355 3.17 -18.23 -35.33
CA ALA A 355 3.96 -19.46 -35.27
C ALA A 355 5.06 -19.40 -34.21
N LEU A 356 5.73 -18.25 -34.07
CA LEU A 356 6.72 -18.02 -33.03
C LEU A 356 6.09 -18.06 -31.63
N PHE A 357 4.94 -17.43 -31.44
CA PHE A 357 4.21 -17.40 -30.18
C PHE A 357 3.86 -18.82 -29.68
N GLU A 358 3.35 -19.68 -30.57
CA GLU A 358 3.03 -21.08 -30.29
C GLU A 358 4.28 -21.90 -30.01
N LYS A 359 5.30 -21.79 -30.88
CA LYS A 359 6.57 -22.52 -30.73
C LYS A 359 7.25 -22.17 -29.41
N ALA A 360 7.23 -20.91 -28.99
CA ALA A 360 7.85 -20.43 -27.76
C ALA A 360 7.19 -20.98 -26.49
N ARG A 361 5.97 -21.52 -26.56
CA ARG A 361 5.19 -22.05 -25.42
C ARG A 361 5.02 -23.56 -25.43
N ARG A 362 5.62 -24.26 -26.40
CA ARG A 362 5.50 -25.73 -26.56
C ARG A 362 5.99 -26.55 -25.35
N HIS A 363 6.80 -25.96 -24.48
CA HIS A 363 7.30 -26.58 -23.26
C HIS A 363 6.33 -26.47 -22.09
N LEU A 364 5.30 -25.62 -22.19
CA LEU A 364 4.27 -25.47 -21.17
C LEU A 364 3.23 -26.60 -21.31
N PRO A 365 2.70 -27.13 -20.20
CA PRO A 365 1.64 -28.14 -20.24
C PRO A 365 0.32 -27.55 -20.75
N LYS A 366 -0.58 -28.39 -21.27
CA LYS A 366 -1.92 -27.97 -21.74
C LYS A 366 -2.81 -27.36 -20.66
N THR A 367 -2.50 -27.64 -19.40
CA THR A 367 -3.14 -27.01 -18.23
C THR A 367 -2.75 -25.53 -18.07
N VAL A 368 -1.75 -25.06 -18.81
CA VAL A 368 -1.25 -23.67 -18.78
C VAL A 368 -1.35 -23.02 -20.17
N PHE A 369 -1.06 -23.74 -21.24
CA PHE A 369 -1.11 -23.23 -22.61
C PHE A 369 -1.76 -24.23 -23.57
N ASP A 370 -2.90 -23.83 -24.13
CA ASP A 370 -3.54 -24.51 -25.27
C ASP A 370 -4.01 -23.44 -26.26
N ALA A 371 -3.28 -23.29 -27.36
CA ALA A 371 -3.52 -22.24 -28.36
C ALA A 371 -4.92 -22.35 -28.99
N ALA A 372 -5.40 -23.56 -29.24
CA ALA A 372 -6.72 -23.78 -29.82
C ALA A 372 -7.83 -23.39 -28.83
N TYR A 373 -7.65 -23.75 -27.56
CA TYR A 373 -8.56 -23.32 -26.50
C TYR A 373 -8.58 -21.80 -26.35
N TRP A 374 -7.41 -21.16 -26.22
CA TRP A 374 -7.32 -19.71 -26.06
C TRP A 374 -7.95 -18.96 -27.25
N LYS A 375 -7.66 -19.42 -28.47
CA LYS A 375 -8.28 -18.88 -29.68
C LYS A 375 -9.80 -19.00 -29.64
N SER A 376 -10.34 -20.12 -29.14
CA SER A 376 -11.80 -20.31 -29.04
C SER A 376 -12.49 -19.34 -28.07
N LEU A 377 -11.78 -18.82 -27.06
CA LEU A 377 -12.32 -17.86 -26.10
C LEU A 377 -12.57 -16.47 -26.70
N VAL A 378 -11.82 -16.11 -27.75
CA VAL A 378 -11.80 -14.75 -28.33
C VAL A 378 -12.18 -14.68 -29.80
N GLY A 379 -12.17 -15.82 -30.50
CA GLY A 379 -12.50 -15.94 -31.92
C GLY A 379 -11.37 -15.52 -32.86
N ASP A 380 -11.55 -15.82 -34.15
CA ASP A 380 -10.55 -15.59 -35.21
C ASP A 380 -10.16 -14.11 -35.36
N ALA A 381 -11.11 -13.20 -35.18
CA ALA A 381 -10.89 -11.77 -35.39
C ALA A 381 -10.00 -11.12 -34.32
N LEU A 382 -10.05 -11.60 -33.07
CA LEU A 382 -9.29 -11.03 -31.96
C LEU A 382 -8.00 -11.81 -31.67
N TRP A 383 -7.91 -13.07 -32.09
CA TRP A 383 -6.75 -13.92 -31.80
C TRP A 383 -5.40 -13.34 -32.27
N PRO A 384 -5.24 -12.84 -33.51
CA PRO A 384 -3.99 -12.20 -33.93
C PRO A 384 -3.63 -10.97 -33.09
N LYS A 385 -4.62 -10.23 -32.60
CA LYS A 385 -4.41 -9.05 -31.74
C LYS A 385 -3.99 -9.43 -30.32
N VAL A 386 -4.56 -10.50 -29.78
CA VAL A 386 -4.14 -11.10 -28.50
C VAL A 386 -2.68 -11.53 -28.58
N VAL A 387 -2.30 -12.25 -29.65
CA VAL A 387 -0.91 -12.66 -29.89
C VAL A 387 0.01 -11.45 -30.02
N TYR A 388 -0.41 -10.40 -30.74
CA TYR A 388 0.36 -9.16 -30.91
C TYR A 388 0.75 -8.55 -29.55
N VAL A 389 -0.22 -8.42 -28.63
CA VAL A 389 0.00 -7.88 -27.28
C VAL A 389 0.92 -8.79 -26.46
N LEU A 390 0.66 -10.10 -26.46
CA LEU A 390 1.43 -11.04 -25.63
C LEU A 390 2.88 -11.20 -26.09
N ASN A 391 3.15 -11.11 -27.40
CA ASN A 391 4.52 -11.10 -27.94
C ASN A 391 5.32 -9.87 -27.50
N ARG A 392 4.64 -8.78 -27.16
CA ARG A 392 5.26 -7.50 -26.72
C ARG A 392 5.29 -7.33 -25.20
N GLY A 393 4.79 -8.31 -24.44
CA GLY A 393 4.70 -8.26 -22.99
C GLY A 393 3.66 -7.27 -22.46
N GLY A 394 2.71 -6.84 -23.30
CA GLY A 394 1.68 -5.87 -22.94
C GLY A 394 1.41 -4.84 -24.03
N ARG A 395 0.68 -3.78 -23.66
CA ARG A 395 0.36 -2.64 -24.55
C ARG A 395 0.95 -1.36 -24.00
N PHE A 396 1.65 -0.63 -24.85
CA PHE A 396 2.41 0.56 -24.47
C PHE A 396 2.11 1.70 -25.44
N GLN A 397 1.87 2.90 -24.92
CA GLN A 397 1.83 4.12 -25.73
C GLN A 397 3.22 4.39 -26.31
N ASP A 398 3.26 4.86 -27.55
CA ASP A 398 4.50 5.19 -28.24
C ASP A 398 5.31 6.26 -27.48
N HIS A 399 6.64 6.06 -27.39
CA HIS A 399 7.53 6.96 -26.66
C HIS A 399 7.54 8.38 -27.22
N SER A 400 7.32 8.56 -28.53
CA SER A 400 7.22 9.89 -29.16
C SER A 400 6.10 10.76 -28.59
N LYS A 401 5.17 10.16 -27.83
CA LYS A 401 4.07 10.86 -27.15
C LYS A 401 4.41 11.28 -25.71
N ILE A 402 5.66 11.17 -25.25
CA ILE A 402 6.02 11.46 -23.85
C ILE A 402 5.77 12.91 -23.41
N ALA A 403 5.64 13.84 -24.36
CA ALA A 403 5.28 15.23 -24.12
C ALA A 403 4.33 15.78 -25.18
N THR A 404 3.47 16.71 -24.77
CA THR A 404 2.69 17.58 -25.67
C THR A 404 3.09 19.02 -25.38
N GLY A 405 4.11 19.52 -26.09
CA GLY A 405 4.77 20.77 -25.71
C GLY A 405 5.35 20.68 -24.30
N ASN A 406 4.96 21.61 -23.41
CA ASN A 406 5.39 21.62 -22.01
C ASN A 406 4.44 20.86 -21.07
N GLN A 407 3.45 20.16 -21.59
CA GLN A 407 2.47 19.40 -20.80
C GLN A 407 2.71 17.89 -20.90
N LEU A 408 2.20 17.18 -19.90
CA LEU A 408 2.15 15.72 -19.89
C LEU A 408 1.08 15.19 -20.87
N PRO A 409 1.30 14.03 -21.50
CA PRO A 409 0.42 13.51 -22.55
C PRO A 409 -0.88 12.87 -22.03
N ASN A 410 -0.92 12.50 -20.76
CA ASN A 410 -2.07 11.91 -20.10
C ASN A 410 -2.38 12.76 -18.83
N PRO A 411 -2.91 13.98 -19.00
CA PRO A 411 -3.13 14.88 -17.87
C PRO A 411 -4.20 14.35 -16.92
N TYR A 412 -4.05 14.65 -15.62
CA TYR A 412 -5.11 14.51 -14.63
C TYR A 412 -6.33 15.34 -15.05
N GLY A 413 -6.11 16.59 -15.47
CA GLY A 413 -7.13 17.41 -16.14
C GLY A 413 -8.38 17.68 -15.29
N LYS A 414 -8.25 17.68 -13.96
CA LYS A 414 -9.33 17.98 -13.00
C LYS A 414 -8.93 19.11 -12.06
N LEU A 415 -9.94 19.75 -11.47
CA LEU A 415 -9.74 20.76 -10.43
C LEU A 415 -8.99 20.19 -9.22
N LEU A 416 -7.98 20.93 -8.76
CA LEU A 416 -7.28 20.66 -7.50
C LEU A 416 -7.97 21.43 -6.36
N CYS A 417 -8.49 20.69 -5.38
CA CYS A 417 -9.16 21.29 -4.23
C CYS A 417 -8.18 21.50 -3.07
N LEU A 418 -7.85 22.75 -2.78
CA LEU A 418 -7.04 23.15 -1.61
C LEU A 418 -7.78 23.01 -0.26
N TYR A 419 -9.12 22.99 -0.31
CA TYR A 419 -9.99 22.66 0.83
C TYR A 419 -10.77 21.39 0.52
N GLN A 420 -10.53 20.36 1.33
CA GLN A 420 -11.17 19.05 1.27
C GLN A 420 -12.44 19.04 2.13
N GLU A 421 -13.54 19.53 1.56
CA GLU A 421 -14.84 19.59 2.24
C GLU A 421 -15.30 18.20 2.73
N LYS A 422 -15.04 17.14 1.95
CA LYS A 422 -15.32 15.75 2.35
C LYS A 422 -14.59 15.38 3.65
N THR A 423 -13.33 15.77 3.79
CA THR A 423 -12.55 15.55 5.02
C THR A 423 -13.16 16.32 6.18
N ALA A 424 -13.44 17.62 6.00
CA ALA A 424 -13.93 18.49 7.06
C ALA A 424 -15.32 18.11 7.62
N LYS A 425 -16.15 17.43 6.83
CA LYS A 425 -17.49 16.94 7.27
C LYS A 425 -17.41 15.74 8.21
N ASN A 426 -16.30 15.02 8.21
CA ASN A 426 -16.14 13.82 9.01
C ASN A 426 -15.64 14.15 10.42
N ARG A 427 -16.03 13.31 11.39
CA ARG A 427 -15.62 13.42 12.79
C ARG A 427 -14.58 12.37 13.15
N TYR A 428 -13.61 12.79 13.94
CA TYR A 428 -12.58 11.93 14.47
C TYR A 428 -13.13 10.99 15.54
N ALA A 429 -12.96 9.68 15.35
CA ALA A 429 -13.43 8.67 16.29
C ALA A 429 -12.75 8.72 17.67
N GLY A 430 -11.57 9.34 17.78
CA GLY A 430 -10.85 9.47 19.05
C GLY A 430 -11.37 10.58 19.98
N ASN A 431 -12.09 11.57 19.46
CA ASN A 431 -12.53 12.70 20.30
C ASN A 431 -13.81 13.43 19.82
N GLY A 432 -14.42 13.02 18.70
CA GLY A 432 -15.65 13.58 18.15
C GLY A 432 -15.51 14.93 17.45
N GLN A 433 -14.32 15.51 17.38
CA GLN A 433 -14.06 16.77 16.68
C GLN A 433 -14.05 16.56 15.16
N HIS A 434 -14.38 17.60 14.39
CA HIS A 434 -14.28 17.54 12.93
C HIS A 434 -12.80 17.53 12.51
N TYR A 435 -12.48 16.79 11.45
CA TYR A 435 -11.16 16.90 10.83
C TYR A 435 -10.97 18.29 10.22
N ARG A 436 -9.72 18.76 10.14
CA ARG A 436 -9.40 19.93 9.31
C ARG A 436 -9.34 19.51 7.84
N GLY A 437 -10.02 20.25 6.97
CA GLY A 437 -10.05 20.02 5.52
C GLY A 437 -8.90 20.66 4.73
N HIS A 438 -7.88 21.21 5.38
CA HIS A 438 -6.73 21.86 4.75
C HIS A 438 -5.44 21.45 5.48
N ALA A 439 -4.29 21.66 4.85
CA ALA A 439 -2.99 21.41 5.46
C ALA A 439 -2.85 22.23 6.75
N HIS A 440 -2.45 21.59 7.85
CA HIS A 440 -2.13 22.27 9.11
C HIS A 440 -1.14 21.44 9.93
N TYR A 441 -0.44 22.10 10.86
CA TYR A 441 0.49 21.43 11.76
C TYR A 441 -0.22 20.77 12.94
N ARG A 442 -0.05 19.44 13.09
CA ARG A 442 -0.49 18.68 14.25
C ARG A 442 0.71 17.98 14.90
N PRO A 443 0.92 18.07 16.23
CA PRO A 443 1.95 17.28 16.90
C PRO A 443 1.63 15.77 16.85
N GLN A 444 2.65 14.94 17.08
CA GLN A 444 2.47 13.50 17.27
C GLN A 444 1.62 13.26 18.52
N ALA A 445 0.69 12.30 18.45
CA ALA A 445 -0.25 12.03 19.52
C ALA A 445 -0.82 10.61 19.39
N ASP A 446 -1.32 10.08 20.50
CA ASP A 446 -2.08 8.83 20.49
C ASP A 446 -3.46 8.98 19.82
N PHE A 447 -4.20 7.87 19.72
CA PHE A 447 -5.55 7.83 19.19
C PHE A 447 -6.53 8.78 19.90
N THR A 448 -6.35 9.13 21.17
CA THR A 448 -7.23 10.12 21.85
C THR A 448 -6.77 11.56 21.68
N GLY A 449 -5.58 11.77 21.09
CA GLY A 449 -4.96 13.09 20.94
C GLY A 449 -4.06 13.49 22.11
N GLN A 450 -3.68 12.56 22.99
CA GLN A 450 -2.74 12.82 24.08
C GLN A 450 -1.29 12.74 23.61
N SER A 451 -0.41 13.45 24.32
CA SER A 451 1.03 13.45 24.04
C SER A 451 1.67 12.06 24.24
N LEU A 452 2.67 11.75 23.41
CA LEU A 452 3.47 10.53 23.51
C LEU A 452 4.63 10.63 24.53
N ASP A 453 4.79 11.76 25.22
CA ASP A 453 5.93 12.02 26.12
C ASP A 453 6.09 10.96 27.23
N LYS A 454 4.98 10.39 27.72
CA LYS A 454 5.03 9.33 28.72
C LYS A 454 5.73 8.08 28.19
N LEU A 455 5.46 7.69 26.92
CA LEU A 455 6.13 6.55 26.28
C LEU A 455 7.61 6.82 26.02
N ALA A 456 7.99 8.08 25.82
CA ALA A 456 9.37 8.51 25.67
C ALA A 456 10.20 8.47 26.97
N THR A 457 9.58 8.35 28.14
CA THR A 457 10.30 8.41 29.41
C THR A 457 11.32 7.27 29.53
N GLY A 458 12.59 7.60 29.74
CA GLY A 458 13.70 6.63 29.81
C GLY A 458 14.19 6.09 28.46
N HIS A 459 13.66 6.62 27.34
CA HIS A 459 14.02 6.23 25.98
C HIS A 459 14.34 7.48 25.15
N ASP A 460 15.59 7.65 24.75
CA ASP A 460 16.11 8.90 24.18
C ASP A 460 16.57 8.78 22.73
N LEU A 461 16.54 7.57 22.14
CA LEU A 461 16.88 7.33 20.74
C LEU A 461 15.60 7.14 19.92
N HIS A 462 15.47 7.87 18.83
CA HIS A 462 14.36 7.72 17.90
C HIS A 462 14.63 6.56 16.93
N LEU A 463 13.74 5.57 16.90
CA LEU A 463 13.86 4.41 16.02
C LEU A 463 13.19 4.69 14.68
N ILE A 464 13.94 4.49 13.60
CA ILE A 464 13.41 4.42 12.24
C ILE A 464 13.79 3.09 11.58
N THR A 465 13.26 2.83 10.39
CA THR A 465 13.66 1.71 9.54
C THR A 465 13.98 2.19 8.14
N ASN A 466 14.95 1.55 7.50
CA ASN A 466 15.36 1.82 6.13
C ASN A 466 15.28 0.55 5.25
N ARG A 467 15.47 0.74 3.95
CA ARG A 467 15.59 -0.34 2.96
C ARG A 467 17.00 -0.40 2.46
N THR A 468 17.49 -1.61 2.25
CA THR A 468 18.67 -1.88 1.44
C THR A 468 18.23 -2.33 0.05
N ILE A 469 19.01 -1.98 -0.97
CA ILE A 469 18.78 -2.46 -2.36
C ILE A 469 18.86 -3.99 -2.46
N LEU A 470 19.47 -4.66 -1.47
CA LEU A 470 19.66 -6.10 -1.43
C LEU A 470 18.46 -6.87 -0.87
N GLN A 471 17.43 -6.20 -0.35
CA GLN A 471 16.28 -6.87 0.26
C GLN A 471 14.94 -6.23 -0.13
N CYS A 472 13.99 -7.05 -0.58
CA CYS A 472 12.60 -6.69 -0.83
C CYS A 472 11.68 -7.24 0.26
N LYS A 473 11.49 -6.44 1.31
CA LYS A 473 10.59 -6.73 2.44
C LYS A 473 10.94 -8.04 3.14
N SER A 474 10.01 -8.99 3.24
CA SER A 474 10.20 -10.27 3.93
C SER A 474 10.64 -11.43 3.02
N ARG A 475 10.86 -11.19 1.72
CA ARG A 475 10.78 -12.27 0.72
C ARG A 475 12.12 -12.71 0.15
N THR A 476 13.05 -11.77 -0.03
CA THR A 476 14.31 -12.02 -0.75
C THR A 476 15.41 -12.62 0.12
N VAL A 477 15.15 -12.84 1.41
CA VAL A 477 16.06 -13.60 2.29
C VAL A 477 16.28 -15.02 1.78
N THR A 478 15.37 -15.55 0.95
CA THR A 478 15.51 -16.86 0.31
C THR A 478 16.47 -16.88 -0.89
N ASN A 479 16.89 -15.72 -1.38
CA ASN A 479 17.76 -15.62 -2.54
C ASN A 479 19.23 -15.79 -2.13
N TYR A 480 19.82 -16.94 -2.51
CA TYR A 480 21.19 -17.31 -2.18
C TYR A 480 22.27 -16.42 -2.79
N TRP A 481 21.96 -15.59 -3.79
CA TRP A 481 22.91 -14.61 -4.31
C TRP A 481 23.00 -13.34 -3.46
N LEU A 482 21.95 -13.04 -2.69
CA LEU A 482 21.89 -11.83 -1.87
C LEU A 482 22.46 -12.05 -0.46
N LEU A 483 22.30 -13.27 0.08
CA LEU A 483 22.78 -13.60 1.44
C LEU A 483 24.30 -13.38 1.63
N PRO A 484 25.20 -13.76 0.70
CA PRO A 484 26.63 -13.52 0.88
C PRO A 484 27.01 -12.03 0.79
N MET A 485 26.23 -11.21 0.08
CA MET A 485 26.51 -9.78 -0.07
C MET A 485 26.23 -8.98 1.21
N MET A 486 25.20 -9.40 1.96
CA MET A 486 24.85 -8.82 3.24
C MET A 486 24.26 -9.93 4.13
N PRO A 487 25.12 -10.67 4.87
CA PRO A 487 24.69 -11.83 5.66
C PRO A 487 23.76 -11.48 6.83
N GLU A 488 23.84 -10.26 7.33
CA GLU A 488 22.99 -9.73 8.40
C GLU A 488 22.85 -8.21 8.26
N ASN A 489 21.79 -7.65 8.84
CA ASN A 489 21.65 -6.20 9.04
C ASN A 489 22.25 -5.75 10.36
N HIS A 490 22.30 -4.43 10.53
CA HIS A 490 22.90 -3.77 11.68
C HIS A 490 21.92 -2.79 12.28
N ILE A 491 22.18 -2.37 13.51
CA ILE A 491 21.59 -1.17 14.09
C ILE A 491 22.58 -0.04 13.81
N SER A 492 22.20 0.93 12.99
CA SER A 492 23.06 2.06 12.66
C SER A 492 22.83 3.22 13.64
N MET A 493 23.90 3.86 14.10
CA MET A 493 23.89 4.94 15.10
C MET A 493 24.97 5.98 14.82
N ASN A 494 24.75 7.24 15.23
CA ASN A 494 25.78 8.28 15.19
C ASN A 494 26.90 8.03 16.24
N PRO A 495 28.19 8.21 15.91
CA PRO A 495 29.30 8.04 16.86
C PRO A 495 29.17 8.85 18.15
N ALA A 496 28.56 10.05 18.12
CA ALA A 496 28.34 10.88 19.30
C ALA A 496 27.39 10.22 20.31
N ASP A 497 26.33 9.56 19.83
CA ASP A 497 25.44 8.78 20.71
C ASP A 497 26.13 7.55 21.28
N ALA A 498 26.93 6.86 20.46
CA ALA A 498 27.69 5.71 20.94
C ALA A 498 28.66 6.10 22.07
N ALA A 499 29.40 7.21 21.89
CA ALA A 499 30.27 7.74 22.94
C ALA A 499 29.48 8.13 24.21
N ARG A 500 28.34 8.82 24.04
CA ARG A 500 27.45 9.22 25.14
C ARG A 500 26.89 8.02 25.92
N LEU A 501 26.59 6.93 25.23
CA LEU A 501 25.99 5.72 25.79
C LEU A 501 27.03 4.67 26.21
N GLY A 502 28.32 4.91 25.97
CA GLY A 502 29.39 3.94 26.24
C GLY A 502 29.37 2.71 25.34
N LEU A 503 28.77 2.83 24.14
CA LEU A 503 28.68 1.78 23.13
C LEU A 503 29.85 1.86 22.13
N ARG A 504 30.17 0.74 21.48
CA ARG A 504 31.28 0.63 20.52
C ARG A 504 30.80 0.03 19.20
N ASP A 505 31.51 0.38 18.12
CA ASP A 505 31.26 -0.22 16.81
C ASP A 505 31.39 -1.75 16.86
N GLY A 506 30.48 -2.45 16.18
CA GLY A 506 30.39 -3.91 16.17
C GLY A 506 29.84 -4.54 17.45
N GLN A 507 29.55 -3.77 18.51
CA GLN A 507 28.98 -4.29 19.75
C GLN A 507 27.57 -4.86 19.53
N GLN A 508 27.28 -6.01 20.15
CA GLN A 508 25.92 -6.54 20.20
C GLN A 508 25.06 -5.69 21.14
N VAL A 509 23.94 -5.20 20.62
CA VAL A 509 22.99 -4.40 21.37
C VAL A 509 21.57 -4.89 21.12
N LYS A 510 20.74 -4.84 22.16
CA LYS A 510 19.32 -5.18 22.11
C LYS A 510 18.48 -3.90 22.10
N VAL A 511 17.48 -3.86 21.23
CA VAL A 511 16.51 -2.76 21.14
C VAL A 511 15.36 -3.02 22.11
N VAL A 512 15.08 -2.08 23.00
CA VAL A 512 13.91 -2.12 23.92
C VAL A 512 13.12 -0.82 23.82
N SER A 513 11.81 -0.90 24.06
CA SER A 513 10.91 0.26 24.08
C SER A 513 9.93 0.18 25.25
N ALA A 514 9.21 1.28 25.50
CA ALA A 514 8.20 1.33 26.55
C ALA A 514 7.09 0.27 26.40
N THR A 515 6.78 -0.16 25.17
CA THR A 515 5.73 -1.16 24.91
C THR A 515 6.27 -2.55 24.59
N ASN A 516 7.59 -2.69 24.47
CA ASN A 516 8.29 -3.97 24.40
C ASN A 516 9.57 -3.89 25.25
N PRO A 517 9.45 -3.97 26.58
CA PRO A 517 10.57 -3.80 27.50
C PRO A 517 11.54 -4.99 27.50
N THR A 518 11.09 -6.17 27.05
CA THR A 518 11.94 -7.36 26.96
C THR A 518 12.87 -7.29 25.74
N GLY A 519 12.45 -6.59 24.68
CA GLY A 519 13.20 -6.48 23.44
C GLY A 519 13.14 -7.75 22.62
N GLU A 520 11.99 -8.44 22.61
CA GLU A 520 11.83 -9.78 22.05
C GLU A 520 10.57 -9.89 21.20
N TRP A 521 10.62 -10.77 20.20
CA TRP A 521 9.45 -11.36 19.56
C TRP A 521 9.08 -12.64 20.31
N ASP A 522 7.90 -12.68 20.92
CA ASP A 522 7.35 -13.93 21.46
C ASP A 522 6.52 -14.61 20.36
N LEU A 523 6.96 -15.78 19.91
CA LEU A 523 6.31 -16.51 18.83
C LEU A 523 5.18 -17.43 19.33
N THR A 524 4.87 -17.43 20.63
CA THR A 524 3.81 -18.22 21.28
C THR A 524 3.95 -19.75 21.13
N ASN A 525 5.06 -20.22 20.57
CA ASN A 525 5.41 -21.63 20.39
C ASN A 525 6.59 -22.06 21.30
N GLY A 526 6.86 -21.29 22.36
CA GLY A 526 8.01 -21.46 23.24
C GLY A 526 9.32 -20.82 22.74
N THR A 527 9.34 -20.31 21.50
CA THR A 527 10.49 -19.59 20.95
C THR A 527 10.35 -18.10 21.16
N LYS A 528 11.38 -17.48 21.74
CA LYS A 528 11.54 -16.01 21.78
C LYS A 528 12.72 -15.60 20.93
N LYS A 529 12.51 -14.64 20.02
CA LYS A 529 13.58 -14.10 19.18
C LYS A 529 13.97 -12.71 19.68
N PRO A 530 15.20 -12.51 20.19
CA PRO A 530 15.63 -11.20 20.65
C PRO A 530 15.82 -10.22 19.49
N MET A 531 15.47 -8.95 19.71
CA MET A 531 15.77 -7.84 18.80
C MET A 531 17.21 -7.35 19.03
N THR A 532 18.16 -8.27 18.89
CA THR A 532 19.59 -8.03 19.07
C THR A 532 20.30 -8.00 17.73
N GLY A 533 21.18 -7.03 17.53
CA GLY A 533 22.09 -7.03 16.38
C GLY A 533 23.32 -6.18 16.61
N LYS A 534 24.23 -6.20 15.62
CA LYS A 534 25.50 -5.47 15.68
C LYS A 534 25.26 -3.99 15.49
N LEU A 535 25.85 -3.18 16.37
CA LEU A 535 25.92 -1.75 16.20
C LEU A 535 26.87 -1.40 15.04
N LYS A 536 26.46 -0.49 14.16
CA LYS A 536 27.28 0.08 13.11
C LYS A 536 27.30 1.59 13.25
N LEU A 537 28.47 2.16 13.53
CA LEU A 537 28.61 3.60 13.68
C LEU A 537 28.69 4.30 12.31
N THR A 538 27.98 5.41 12.16
CA THR A 538 27.98 6.22 10.94
C THR A 538 27.64 7.68 11.20
N GLU A 539 28.40 8.60 10.60
CA GLU A 539 28.11 10.04 10.64
C GLU A 539 26.96 10.46 9.71
N THR A 540 26.43 9.53 8.91
CA THR A 540 25.29 9.79 8.02
C THR A 540 23.94 9.84 8.74
N LEU A 541 23.92 9.56 10.04
CA LEU A 541 22.73 9.63 10.87
C LEU A 541 22.77 10.83 11.81
N ARG A 542 21.63 11.50 11.96
CA ARG A 542 21.44 12.56 12.95
C ARG A 542 21.62 11.98 14.36
N PRO A 543 22.34 12.67 15.27
CA PRO A 543 22.36 12.30 16.67
C PRO A 543 20.95 12.18 17.27
N GLY A 544 20.76 11.21 18.16
CA GLY A 544 19.47 10.82 18.72
C GLY A 544 18.63 9.90 17.82
N VAL A 545 19.13 9.45 16.66
CA VAL A 545 18.40 8.56 15.74
C VAL A 545 19.13 7.24 15.54
N VAL A 546 18.39 6.13 15.54
CA VAL A 546 18.87 4.79 15.17
C VAL A 546 18.00 4.17 14.10
N THR A 547 18.60 3.37 13.22
CA THR A 547 17.87 2.66 12.15
C THR A 547 18.31 1.22 12.00
N PHE A 548 17.44 0.38 11.44
CA PHE A 548 17.78 -0.97 10.99
C PHE A 548 17.19 -1.26 9.60
N GLU A 549 17.92 -2.00 8.79
CA GLU A 549 17.44 -2.40 7.47
C GLU A 549 16.38 -3.49 7.60
N LEU A 550 15.18 -3.27 7.06
CA LEU A 550 14.14 -4.31 7.04
C LEU A 550 14.42 -5.33 5.93
N GLY A 551 14.45 -6.61 6.27
CA GLY A 551 14.85 -7.69 5.35
C GLY A 551 15.32 -8.98 6.01
N PHE A 552 15.63 -8.91 7.31
CA PHE A 552 16.41 -9.88 8.06
C PHE A 552 15.69 -10.31 9.34
N GLY A 553 16.32 -11.18 10.13
CA GLY A 553 15.80 -11.62 11.41
C GLY A 553 14.57 -12.51 11.29
N HIS A 554 14.52 -13.38 10.27
CA HIS A 554 13.37 -14.27 10.07
C HIS A 554 13.30 -15.37 11.13
N TRP A 555 12.09 -15.88 11.33
CA TRP A 555 11.76 -17.08 12.13
C TRP A 555 10.97 -18.12 11.31
N ALA A 556 10.79 -17.86 10.01
CA ALA A 556 10.10 -18.72 9.05
C ALA A 556 10.81 -18.58 7.70
N THR A 557 10.12 -18.78 6.57
CA THR A 557 10.68 -18.56 5.23
C THR A 557 11.89 -19.49 4.95
N GLY A 558 11.84 -20.70 5.49
CA GLY A 558 12.91 -21.70 5.45
C GLY A 558 14.11 -21.39 6.35
N ALA A 559 13.97 -20.47 7.32
CA ALA A 559 14.99 -20.20 8.34
C ALA A 559 15.03 -21.22 9.48
N VAL A 560 13.96 -22.02 9.61
CA VAL A 560 13.78 -23.04 10.65
C VAL A 560 13.36 -24.36 9.98
N ASP A 561 13.57 -25.46 10.70
CA ASP A 561 13.14 -26.78 10.28
C ASP A 561 11.61 -26.83 10.11
N ALA A 562 11.13 -27.57 9.11
CA ALA A 562 9.72 -27.84 8.89
C ALA A 562 9.51 -29.34 8.62
N VAL A 563 8.37 -29.88 9.03
CA VAL A 563 7.97 -31.26 8.69
C VAL A 563 6.84 -31.18 7.66
N ILE A 564 7.07 -31.74 6.48
CA ILE A 564 6.11 -31.79 5.38
C ILE A 564 5.93 -33.26 5.00
N ASP A 565 4.69 -33.76 5.03
CA ASP A 565 4.36 -35.18 4.75
C ASP A 565 5.20 -36.19 5.56
N GLY A 566 5.45 -35.86 6.83
CA GLY A 566 6.30 -36.66 7.72
C GLY A 566 7.80 -36.57 7.44
N GLN A 567 8.23 -35.81 6.43
CA GLN A 567 9.63 -35.59 6.09
C GLN A 567 10.15 -34.29 6.71
N LEU A 568 11.31 -34.38 7.36
CA LEU A 568 12.00 -33.22 7.91
C LEU A 568 12.75 -32.47 6.80
N ILE A 569 12.31 -31.25 6.52
CA ILE A 569 13.01 -30.28 5.68
C ILE A 569 13.85 -29.40 6.59
N LYS A 570 15.18 -29.47 6.44
CA LYS A 570 16.11 -28.68 7.25
C LYS A 570 16.06 -27.20 6.87
N GLY A 571 15.92 -26.35 7.88
CA GLY A 571 16.01 -24.91 7.73
C GLY A 571 17.44 -24.47 7.42
N ASP A 572 17.58 -23.34 6.73
CA ASP A 572 18.85 -22.66 6.54
C ASP A 572 19.00 -21.54 7.57
N PRO A 573 19.85 -21.72 8.61
CA PRO A 573 19.99 -20.75 9.68
C PRO A 573 20.52 -19.39 9.19
N ARG A 574 21.14 -19.32 8.01
CA ARG A 574 21.57 -18.05 7.40
C ARG A 574 20.40 -17.13 7.06
N ARG A 575 19.18 -17.63 6.96
CA ARG A 575 17.98 -16.80 6.74
C ARG A 575 17.46 -16.19 8.04
N ALA A 576 17.84 -16.74 9.20
CA ALA A 576 17.43 -16.27 10.52
C ALA A 576 18.30 -15.12 11.05
N THR A 577 19.44 -14.84 10.42
CA THR A 577 20.46 -13.89 10.86
C THR A 577 19.97 -12.45 10.84
N GLY A 578 20.65 -11.60 11.60
CA GLY A 578 20.26 -10.21 11.80
C GLY A 578 19.05 -10.05 12.71
N LEU A 579 18.47 -8.85 12.68
CA LEU A 579 17.35 -8.45 13.53
C LEU A 579 16.16 -7.91 12.72
N ASN A 580 15.01 -7.93 13.36
CA ASN A 580 13.86 -7.11 12.98
C ASN A 580 13.37 -6.36 14.23
N ALA A 581 13.44 -5.04 14.24
CA ALA A 581 13.04 -4.22 15.38
C ALA A 581 11.62 -3.66 15.28
N ASN A 582 10.79 -4.11 14.33
CA ASN A 582 9.40 -3.65 14.21
C ASN A 582 8.58 -3.90 15.49
N ALA A 583 8.89 -4.94 16.27
CA ALA A 583 8.24 -5.20 17.55
C ALA A 583 8.62 -4.22 18.67
N ALA A 584 9.67 -3.42 18.50
CA ALA A 584 10.00 -2.33 19.41
C ALA A 584 9.17 -1.07 19.13
N MET A 585 8.59 -0.94 17.93
CA MET A 585 7.76 0.21 17.58
C MET A 585 6.50 0.24 18.46
N TRP A 586 6.16 1.43 18.96
CA TRP A 586 5.16 1.58 20.01
C TRP A 586 3.79 1.09 19.60
N THR A 587 3.17 0.32 20.51
CA THR A 587 1.73 0.11 20.52
C THR A 587 1.03 1.34 21.09
N ASP A 588 -0.13 1.70 20.57
CA ASP A 588 -0.96 2.76 21.12
C ASP A 588 -1.74 2.26 22.35
N PRO A 589 -1.49 2.80 23.56
CA PRO A 589 -2.23 2.41 24.77
C PRO A 589 -3.73 2.72 24.69
N ALA A 590 -4.12 3.76 23.95
CA ALA A 590 -5.52 4.11 23.72
C ALA A 590 -6.21 3.14 22.74
N LEU A 591 -5.43 2.36 21.98
CA LEU A 591 -5.89 1.22 21.19
C LEU A 591 -5.52 -0.11 21.87
N ARG A 592 -5.69 -0.17 23.19
CA ARG A 592 -5.56 -1.39 24.02
C ARG A 592 -4.17 -2.01 24.03
N GLY A 593 -3.16 -1.33 23.50
CA GLY A 593 -1.79 -1.85 23.42
C GLY A 593 -1.62 -3.00 22.43
N ASN A 594 -2.60 -3.27 21.55
CA ASN A 594 -2.52 -4.36 20.57
C ASN A 594 -2.33 -3.88 19.12
N THR A 595 -2.21 -2.57 18.93
CA THR A 595 -2.11 -1.89 17.62
C THR A 595 -0.99 -0.88 17.70
N CYS A 596 -0.23 -0.69 16.61
CA CYS A 596 0.76 0.38 16.57
C CYS A 596 0.10 1.76 16.67
N LEU A 597 0.91 2.79 16.87
CA LEU A 597 0.49 4.17 16.66
C LEU A 597 0.00 4.35 15.21
N VAL A 598 -1.09 5.11 15.03
CA VAL A 598 -1.76 5.29 13.73
C VAL A 598 -1.98 6.76 13.39
N ASP A 599 -1.99 7.06 12.10
CA ASP A 599 -2.63 8.26 11.57
C ASP A 599 -4.14 8.04 11.51
N PRO A 600 -4.92 8.78 12.31
CA PRO A 600 -6.34 8.55 12.38
C PRO A 600 -7.14 9.00 11.16
N VAL A 601 -6.55 9.82 10.29
CA VAL A 601 -7.19 10.38 9.11
C VAL A 601 -6.84 9.55 7.89
N GLY A 602 -5.54 9.37 7.64
CA GLY A 602 -5.01 8.71 6.46
C GLY A 602 -4.91 7.19 6.54
N GLY A 603 -5.08 6.58 7.71
CA GLY A 603 -4.94 5.12 7.88
C GLY A 603 -3.50 4.61 7.72
N SER A 604 -2.53 5.49 7.93
CA SER A 604 -1.11 5.18 7.85
C SER A 604 -0.60 4.67 9.20
N VAL A 605 0.25 3.65 9.18
CA VAL A 605 0.99 3.22 10.37
C VAL A 605 2.13 4.17 10.72
N SER A 606 2.40 4.33 12.02
CA SER A 606 3.59 5.03 12.50
C SER A 606 4.80 4.09 12.55
N PHE A 607 5.78 4.33 11.67
CA PHE A 607 7.09 3.68 11.75
C PHE A 607 8.13 4.56 12.46
N TYR A 608 7.87 5.88 12.56
CA TYR A 608 8.89 6.88 12.86
C TYR A 608 8.44 7.85 13.98
N ASP A 609 7.67 7.36 14.96
CA ASP A 609 7.36 8.14 16.18
C ASP A 609 7.96 7.50 17.45
N THR A 610 8.48 6.27 17.35
CA THR A 610 8.94 5.48 18.51
C THR A 610 10.28 5.95 19.04
N LYS A 611 10.39 6.09 20.38
CA LYS A 611 11.68 6.15 21.06
C LYS A 611 12.02 4.81 21.72
N VAL A 612 13.30 4.45 21.64
CA VAL A 612 13.89 3.22 22.13
C VAL A 612 15.11 3.50 22.99
N LYS A 613 15.59 2.44 23.65
CA LYS A 613 16.88 2.38 24.31
C LYS A 613 17.65 1.19 23.72
N LEU A 614 18.96 1.37 23.54
CA LEU A 614 19.86 0.26 23.24
C LEU A 614 20.54 -0.19 24.53
N ILE A 615 20.54 -1.50 24.78
CA ILE A 615 21.25 -2.11 25.90
C ILE A 615 22.31 -3.09 25.40
N PRO A 616 23.50 -3.18 26.03
CA PRO A 616 24.45 -4.23 25.74
C PRO A 616 23.79 -5.62 25.85
N ALA A 617 24.06 -6.49 24.88
CA ALA A 617 23.46 -7.83 24.78
C ALA A 617 24.49 -8.95 24.95
#